data_AF-A0A327NZ79-F1
#
_entry.id   AF-A0A327NZ79-F1
#
_cell.length_a   1.000
_cell.length_b   1.000
_cell.length_c   1.000
_cell.angle_alpha   90.00
_cell.angle_beta   90.00
_cell.angle_gamma   90.00
#
_symmetry.space_group_name_H-M   'P 1'
#
loop_
_entity.id
_entity.type
_entity.pdbx_description
1 polymer ?
#
loop_
_entity_poly.entity_id
_entity_poly.type
_entity_poly.pdbx_seq_one_letter_code
_entity_poly.pdbx_strand_id
1 'polypeptide(L)'
;METQPKGTVPTLYEWAGGMEKFEAWTTLFYQRVHQDSILEPVFRGMAPEHAQHVAHFIAEVFRGPARYSSEEGSHYAMIHKHLGKYLTETQRKRWIDLILDTADTIGLPDDPEFRSALVGYLEWGSRLAVINSNAASVSEPADAPMPTWGWGKPVDLICLNQAISLQYTPAQLLHIREIRTDHNSLIESRGKVES
;
A
#
# COMPACT_ATOMS: atom_id res chain seq x y z
N MET A 1 -42.33 -6.07 -10.49
CA MET A 1 -41.19 -6.45 -9.65
C MET A 1 -39.94 -6.08 -10.41
N GLU A 2 -39.43 -4.87 -10.18
CA GLU A 2 -38.16 -4.43 -10.76
C GLU A 2 -37.02 -5.12 -10.00
N THR A 3 -36.18 -5.83 -10.74
CA THR A 3 -34.99 -6.49 -10.21
C THR A 3 -33.94 -5.42 -9.88
N GLN A 4 -33.65 -5.23 -8.59
CA GLN A 4 -32.52 -4.42 -8.13
C GLN A 4 -31.23 -4.89 -8.80
N PRO A 5 -30.39 -4.01 -9.36
CA PRO A 5 -29.08 -4.41 -9.87
C PRO A 5 -28.27 -4.96 -8.69
N LYS A 6 -27.61 -6.12 -8.88
CA LYS A 6 -26.66 -6.67 -7.90
C LYS A 6 -25.65 -5.57 -7.57
N GLY A 7 -25.73 -5.03 -6.35
CA GLY A 7 -24.87 -3.94 -5.90
C GLY A 7 -23.40 -4.35 -6.04
N THR A 8 -22.62 -3.52 -6.71
CA THR A 8 -21.18 -3.67 -6.80
C THR A 8 -20.56 -3.59 -5.41
N VAL A 9 -19.63 -4.48 -5.07
CA VAL A 9 -18.87 -4.42 -3.82
C VAL A 9 -18.16 -3.05 -3.76
N PRO A 10 -18.37 -2.25 -2.69
CA PRO A 10 -17.73 -0.93 -2.58
C PRO A 10 -16.21 -1.07 -2.51
N THR A 11 -15.49 -0.03 -2.88
CA THR A 11 -14.04 0.09 -2.64
C THR A 11 -13.75 0.26 -1.15
N LEU A 12 -12.50 0.02 -0.73
CA LEU A 12 -12.06 0.31 0.64
C LEU A 12 -12.19 1.80 0.94
N TYR A 13 -11.94 2.68 -0.04
CA TYR A 13 -12.14 4.11 0.09
C TYR A 13 -13.60 4.49 0.37
N GLU A 14 -14.54 3.96 -0.41
CA GLU A 14 -15.98 4.22 -0.22
C GLU A 14 -16.45 3.67 1.12
N TRP A 15 -16.01 2.47 1.49
CA TRP A 15 -16.38 1.85 2.76
C TRP A 15 -15.82 2.60 3.98
N ALA A 16 -14.60 3.13 3.89
CA ALA A 16 -13.99 3.92 4.95
C ALA A 16 -14.69 5.28 5.19
N GLY A 17 -15.57 5.71 4.27
CA GLY A 17 -16.28 6.99 4.34
C GLY A 17 -15.62 8.13 3.55
N GLY A 18 -14.76 7.80 2.57
CA GLY A 18 -14.21 8.77 1.62
C GLY A 18 -13.10 9.66 2.19
N MET A 19 -12.70 10.67 1.40
CA MET A 19 -11.46 11.43 1.63
C MET A 19 -11.40 12.14 2.98
N GLU A 20 -12.51 12.74 3.42
CA GLU A 20 -12.58 13.43 4.71
C GLU A 20 -12.19 12.51 5.88
N LYS A 21 -12.53 11.21 5.79
CA LYS A 21 -12.16 10.21 6.80
C LYS A 21 -10.67 9.90 6.77
N PHE A 22 -10.04 9.81 5.60
CA PHE A 22 -8.59 9.63 5.50
C PHE A 22 -7.82 10.85 6.00
N GLU A 23 -8.24 12.07 5.61
CA GLU A 23 -7.61 13.32 6.07
C GLU A 23 -7.71 13.47 7.59
N ALA A 24 -8.89 13.21 8.18
CA ALA A 24 -9.07 13.24 9.64
C ALA A 24 -8.20 12.18 10.34
N TRP A 25 -8.15 10.97 9.79
CA TRP A 25 -7.36 9.87 10.33
C TRP A 25 -5.86 10.17 10.32
N THR A 26 -5.29 10.60 9.19
CA THR A 26 -3.86 10.91 9.11
C THR A 26 -3.51 12.17 9.90
N THR A 27 -4.41 13.16 9.95
CA THR A 27 -4.23 14.34 10.80
C THR A 27 -4.07 13.95 12.27
N LEU A 28 -4.99 13.13 12.81
CA LEU A 28 -4.88 12.65 14.18
C LEU A 28 -3.63 11.80 14.38
N PHE A 29 -3.32 10.92 13.42
CA PHE A 29 -2.13 10.08 13.46
C PHE A 29 -0.86 10.92 13.61
N TYR A 30 -0.65 11.92 12.76
CA TYR A 30 0.56 12.76 12.83
C TYR A 30 0.60 13.66 14.06
N GLN A 31 -0.55 14.11 14.57
CA GLN A 31 -0.62 14.77 15.89
C GLN A 31 -0.07 13.87 17.01
N ARG A 32 -0.41 12.57 17.01
CA ARG A 32 0.12 11.61 17.99
C ARG A 32 1.59 11.24 17.72
N VAL A 33 2.01 11.16 16.46
CA VAL A 33 3.42 10.90 16.08
C VAL A 33 4.34 11.95 16.71
N HIS A 34 3.96 13.23 16.69
CA HIS A 34 4.76 14.30 17.29
C HIS A 34 4.83 14.25 18.83
N GLN A 35 3.98 13.44 19.47
CA GLN A 35 4.00 13.20 20.91
C GLN A 35 4.69 11.87 21.27
N ASP A 36 5.08 11.08 20.26
CA ASP A 36 5.64 9.75 20.46
C ASP A 36 7.17 9.77 20.46
N SER A 37 7.79 9.36 21.56
CA SER A 37 9.25 9.41 21.70
C SER A 37 10.04 8.56 20.70
N ILE A 38 9.44 7.53 20.09
CA ILE A 38 10.09 6.65 19.11
C ILE A 38 9.94 7.23 17.70
N LEU A 39 8.76 7.76 17.38
CA LEU A 39 8.42 8.21 16.03
C LEU A 39 8.74 9.69 15.80
N GLU A 40 8.65 10.55 16.82
CA GLU A 40 8.91 11.98 16.67
C GLU A 40 10.27 12.29 16.02
N PRO A 41 11.39 11.62 16.39
CA PRO A 41 12.67 11.86 15.73
C PRO A 41 12.68 11.51 14.24
N VAL A 42 11.84 10.55 13.80
CA VAL A 42 11.74 10.12 12.40
C VAL A 42 11.02 11.17 11.55
N PHE A 43 9.99 11.81 12.12
CA PHE A 43 9.11 12.75 11.42
C PHE A 43 9.40 14.22 11.75
N ARG A 44 10.44 14.50 12.53
CA ARG A 44 10.84 15.87 12.87
C ARG A 44 11.11 16.70 11.61
N GLY A 45 10.50 17.88 11.55
CA GLY A 45 10.73 18.85 10.47
C GLY A 45 10.05 18.49 9.15
N MET A 46 9.10 17.55 9.15
CA MET A 46 8.23 17.32 7.99
C MET A 46 7.40 18.56 7.66
N ALA A 47 7.06 18.71 6.38
CA ALA A 47 6.22 19.80 5.92
C ALA A 47 4.80 19.71 6.54
N PRO A 48 4.12 20.85 6.79
CA PRO A 48 2.77 20.86 7.36
C PRO A 48 1.76 20.01 6.57
N GLU A 49 1.94 19.90 5.26
CA GLU A 49 1.07 19.19 4.33
C GLU A 49 1.30 17.66 4.34
N HIS A 50 2.29 17.16 5.10
CA HIS A 50 2.67 15.75 5.08
C HIS A 50 1.51 14.81 5.42
N ALA A 51 0.69 15.17 6.42
CA ALA A 51 -0.48 14.37 6.80
C ALA A 51 -1.51 14.27 5.66
N GLN A 52 -1.75 15.37 4.95
CA GLN A 52 -2.68 15.41 3.83
C GLN A 52 -2.18 14.58 2.64
N HIS A 53 -0.91 14.74 2.26
CA HIS A 53 -0.32 13.93 1.19
C HIS A 53 -0.39 12.42 1.48
N VAL A 54 -0.23 12.02 2.75
CA VAL A 54 -0.35 10.61 3.15
C VAL A 54 -1.81 10.13 3.07
N ALA A 55 -2.79 10.99 3.44
CA ALA A 55 -4.20 10.65 3.26
C ALA A 55 -4.54 10.43 1.80
N HIS A 56 -4.14 11.35 0.92
CA HIS A 56 -4.40 11.24 -0.52
C HIS A 56 -3.74 10.00 -1.13
N PHE A 57 -2.49 9.72 -0.75
CA PHE A 57 -1.78 8.52 -1.18
C PHE A 57 -2.53 7.24 -0.78
N ILE A 58 -2.87 7.08 0.50
CA ILE A 58 -3.55 5.86 0.99
C ILE A 58 -4.95 5.74 0.37
N ALA A 59 -5.70 6.85 0.27
CA ALA A 59 -7.01 6.89 -0.34
C ALA A 59 -6.99 6.45 -1.80
N GLU A 60 -6.01 6.92 -2.58
CA GLU A 60 -5.82 6.50 -3.98
C GLU A 60 -5.48 5.01 -4.09
N VAL A 61 -4.58 4.51 -3.23
CA VAL A 61 -4.28 3.06 -3.19
C VAL A 61 -5.53 2.24 -2.86
N PHE A 62 -6.42 2.77 -2.02
CA PHE A 62 -7.70 2.15 -1.65
C PHE A 62 -8.81 2.38 -2.69
N ARG A 63 -8.41 2.76 -3.91
CA ARG A 63 -9.24 2.99 -5.10
C ARG A 63 -10.17 4.18 -4.98
N GLY A 64 -9.76 5.19 -4.21
CA GLY A 64 -10.34 6.53 -4.24
C GLY A 64 -9.90 7.35 -5.45
N PRO A 65 -10.27 8.64 -5.51
CA PRO A 65 -9.84 9.55 -6.57
C PRO A 65 -8.31 9.67 -6.68
N ALA A 66 -7.80 9.86 -7.90
CA ALA A 66 -6.36 9.92 -8.20
C ALA A 66 -5.68 11.24 -7.80
N ARG A 67 -6.06 11.81 -6.64
CA ARG A 67 -5.64 13.15 -6.21
C ARG A 67 -4.13 13.24 -5.96
N TYR A 68 -3.55 12.21 -5.35
CA TYR A 68 -2.13 12.20 -5.03
C TYR A 68 -1.29 12.18 -6.30
N SER A 69 -1.58 11.24 -7.20
CA SER A 69 -0.79 11.09 -8.43
C SER A 69 -1.02 12.19 -9.46
N SER A 70 -2.16 12.89 -9.42
CA SER A 70 -2.44 14.01 -10.32
C SER A 70 -1.81 15.33 -9.87
N GLU A 71 -1.64 15.55 -8.56
CA GLU A 71 -1.31 16.88 -8.02
C GLU A 71 -0.02 16.92 -7.18
N GLU A 72 0.37 15.80 -6.55
CA GLU A 72 1.30 15.85 -5.40
C GLU A 72 2.54 14.97 -5.56
N GLY A 73 2.44 13.86 -6.27
CA GLY A 73 3.57 12.94 -6.41
C GLY A 73 3.30 11.72 -7.27
N SER A 74 4.06 10.67 -6.99
CA SER A 74 3.93 9.36 -7.63
C SER A 74 4.39 8.28 -6.66
N HIS A 75 4.04 7.03 -6.93
CA HIS A 75 4.52 5.90 -6.14
C HIS A 75 6.07 5.88 -6.09
N TYR A 76 6.73 6.11 -7.23
CA TYR A 76 8.18 6.22 -7.31
C TYR A 76 8.74 7.34 -6.41
N ALA A 77 8.16 8.55 -6.47
CA ALA A 77 8.60 9.67 -5.66
C ALA A 77 8.39 9.43 -4.15
N MET A 78 7.31 8.73 -3.79
CA MET A 78 7.05 8.30 -2.41
C MET A 78 8.12 7.32 -1.91
N ILE A 79 8.50 6.31 -2.70
CA ILE A 79 9.58 5.38 -2.34
C ILE A 79 10.89 6.16 -2.15
N HIS A 80 11.19 7.10 -3.04
CA HIS A 80 12.39 7.91 -2.96
C HIS A 80 12.49 8.71 -1.66
N LYS A 81 11.36 9.17 -1.08
CA LYS A 81 11.32 9.89 0.21
C LYS A 81 11.75 9.01 1.40
N HIS A 82 11.73 7.68 1.24
CA HIS A 82 12.14 6.75 2.28
C HIS A 82 13.63 6.42 2.27
N LEU A 83 14.34 6.64 1.14
CA LEU A 83 15.76 6.30 1.01
C LEU A 83 16.63 6.98 2.09
N GLY A 84 17.63 6.24 2.59
CA GLY A 84 18.61 6.75 3.56
C GLY A 84 18.04 7.11 4.93
N LYS A 85 16.81 6.68 5.25
CA LYS A 85 16.20 6.90 6.57
C LYS A 85 16.54 5.82 7.59
N TYR A 86 17.07 4.67 7.16
CA TYR A 86 17.50 3.56 8.02
C TYR A 86 16.48 3.21 9.12
N LEU A 87 15.21 3.06 8.71
CA LEU A 87 14.11 2.77 9.63
C LEU A 87 14.33 1.41 10.29
N THR A 88 14.06 1.35 11.59
CA THR A 88 14.21 0.14 12.41
C THR A 88 12.88 -0.59 12.56
N GLU A 89 12.93 -1.89 12.89
CA GLU A 89 11.72 -2.66 13.21
C GLU A 89 10.96 -2.12 14.43
N THR A 90 11.67 -1.52 15.39
CA THR A 90 11.03 -0.86 16.55
C THR A 90 10.19 0.33 16.11
N GLN A 91 10.73 1.18 15.24
CA GLN A 91 9.98 2.32 14.67
C GLN A 91 8.81 1.81 13.81
N ARG A 92 9.03 0.79 12.98
CA ARG A 92 7.98 0.22 12.13
C ARG A 92 6.80 -0.31 12.94
N LYS A 93 7.07 -1.13 13.97
CA LYS A 93 6.02 -1.68 14.85
C LYS A 93 5.28 -0.57 15.57
N ARG A 94 6.00 0.41 16.12
CA ARG A 94 5.36 1.54 16.81
C ARG A 94 4.49 2.38 15.88
N TRP A 95 4.91 2.55 14.63
CA TRP A 95 4.14 3.24 13.59
C TRP A 95 2.83 2.49 13.30
N ILE A 96 2.89 1.16 13.15
CA ILE A 96 1.71 0.31 12.92
C ILE A 96 0.74 0.37 14.10
N ASP A 97 1.24 0.21 15.32
CA ASP A 97 0.40 0.27 16.52
C ASP A 97 -0.34 1.62 16.60
N LEU A 98 0.39 2.72 16.37
CA LEU A 98 -0.17 4.06 16.51
C LEU A 98 -1.18 4.40 15.41
N ILE A 99 -0.93 4.02 14.15
CA ILE A 99 -1.84 4.34 13.05
C ILE A 99 -3.15 3.52 13.13
N LEU A 100 -3.09 2.29 13.66
CA LEU A 100 -4.28 1.48 13.91
C LEU A 100 -5.08 2.00 15.11
N ASP A 101 -4.42 2.43 16.18
CA ASP A 101 -5.07 3.07 17.33
C ASP A 101 -5.78 4.39 16.95
N THR A 102 -5.20 5.18 16.03
CA THR A 102 -5.89 6.37 15.50
C THR A 102 -7.04 6.03 14.56
N ALA A 103 -6.97 4.92 13.81
CA ALA A 103 -8.09 4.43 13.00
C ALA A 103 -9.31 4.10 13.88
N ASP A 104 -9.08 3.47 15.03
CA ASP A 104 -10.12 3.20 16.03
C ASP A 104 -10.66 4.49 16.63
N THR A 105 -9.77 5.41 17.00
CA THR A 105 -10.18 6.68 17.63
C THR A 105 -11.11 7.50 16.73
N ILE A 106 -10.86 7.57 15.42
CA ILE A 106 -11.70 8.36 14.50
C ILE A 106 -12.94 7.59 14.00
N GLY A 107 -13.08 6.33 14.42
CA GLY A 107 -14.18 5.45 14.01
C GLY A 107 -14.11 5.11 12.53
N LEU A 108 -12.97 4.57 12.07
CA LEU A 108 -12.97 3.80 10.82
C LEU A 108 -13.75 2.49 11.03
N PRO A 109 -14.35 1.92 9.96
CA PRO A 109 -15.11 0.67 10.05
C PRO A 109 -14.33 -0.42 10.78
N ASP A 110 -14.96 -1.14 11.70
CA ASP A 110 -14.35 -2.18 12.54
C ASP A 110 -14.77 -3.60 12.15
N ASP A 111 -15.51 -3.74 11.05
CA ASP A 111 -15.86 -5.04 10.50
C ASP A 111 -14.60 -5.86 10.12
N PRO A 112 -14.62 -7.19 10.33
CA PRO A 112 -13.45 -8.04 10.10
C PRO A 112 -12.87 -7.94 8.69
N GLU A 113 -13.72 -7.78 7.68
CA GLU A 113 -13.32 -7.68 6.27
C GLU A 113 -12.49 -6.42 6.03
N PHE A 114 -12.95 -5.25 6.49
CA PHE A 114 -12.23 -3.99 6.31
C PHE A 114 -10.95 -4.00 7.12
N ARG A 115 -11.00 -4.45 8.38
CA ARG A 115 -9.84 -4.48 9.26
C ARG A 115 -8.75 -5.42 8.75
N SER A 116 -9.13 -6.57 8.20
CA SER A 116 -8.16 -7.48 7.55
C SER A 116 -7.47 -6.82 6.36
N ALA A 117 -8.22 -6.11 5.51
CA ALA A 117 -7.67 -5.44 4.34
C ALA A 117 -6.76 -4.25 4.71
N LEU A 118 -7.20 -3.42 5.66
CA LEU A 118 -6.45 -2.28 6.18
C LEU A 118 -5.12 -2.71 6.80
N VAL A 119 -5.18 -3.64 7.75
CA VAL A 119 -3.98 -4.17 8.41
C VAL A 119 -3.04 -4.80 7.40
N GLY A 120 -3.57 -5.61 6.46
CA GLY A 120 -2.76 -6.24 5.41
C GLY A 120 -1.96 -5.24 4.58
N TYR A 121 -2.59 -4.15 4.15
CA TYR A 121 -1.89 -3.09 3.40
C TYR A 121 -0.83 -2.38 4.24
N LEU A 122 -1.18 -1.94 5.45
CA LEU A 122 -0.28 -1.18 6.31
C LEU A 122 0.93 -2.02 6.75
N GLU A 123 0.72 -3.28 7.13
CA GLU A 123 1.79 -4.19 7.50
C GLU A 123 2.71 -4.50 6.31
N TRP A 124 2.17 -4.67 5.11
CA TRP A 124 2.98 -4.84 3.91
C TRP A 124 3.76 -3.58 3.56
N GLY A 125 3.09 -2.43 3.46
CA GLY A 125 3.70 -1.14 3.10
C GLY A 125 4.75 -0.68 4.11
N SER A 126 4.55 -0.91 5.41
CA SER A 126 5.53 -0.57 6.44
C SER A 126 6.82 -1.41 6.35
N ARG A 127 6.73 -2.68 5.92
CA ARG A 127 7.94 -3.49 5.63
C ARG A 127 8.68 -2.95 4.41
N LEU A 128 7.96 -2.53 3.37
CA LEU A 128 8.58 -1.87 2.21
C LEU A 128 9.31 -0.60 2.63
N ALA A 129 8.72 0.22 3.50
CA ALA A 129 9.34 1.43 4.00
C ALA A 129 10.69 1.13 4.69
N VAL A 130 10.76 0.08 5.52
CA VAL A 130 12.02 -0.36 6.14
C VAL A 130 13.05 -0.79 5.08
N ILE A 131 12.65 -1.62 4.13
CA ILE A 131 13.56 -2.11 3.08
C ILE A 131 14.09 -0.96 2.24
N ASN A 132 13.19 -0.10 1.73
CA ASN A 132 13.54 1.06 0.92
C ASN A 132 14.42 2.04 1.70
N SER A 133 14.22 2.18 3.01
CA SER A 133 15.06 3.07 3.82
C SER A 133 16.51 2.66 3.96
N ASN A 134 16.83 1.39 3.69
CA ASN A 134 18.18 0.85 3.66
C ASN A 134 18.74 0.73 2.23
N ALA A 135 17.94 1.04 1.21
CA ALA A 135 18.36 0.98 -0.19
C ALA A 135 19.12 2.26 -0.61
N ALA A 136 20.04 2.09 -1.57
CA ALA A 136 20.77 3.21 -2.17
C ALA A 136 19.98 3.93 -3.28
N SER A 137 19.04 3.23 -3.92
CA SER A 137 18.22 3.75 -5.02
C SER A 137 16.86 3.05 -5.08
N VAL A 138 15.90 3.66 -5.77
CA VAL A 138 14.60 3.05 -6.08
C VAL A 138 14.78 2.00 -7.19
N SER A 139 14.21 0.80 -7.01
CA SER A 139 14.26 -0.28 -8.00
C SER A 139 13.15 -0.22 -9.05
N GLU A 140 12.04 0.44 -8.73
CA GLU A 140 10.89 0.58 -9.63
C GLU A 140 11.14 1.63 -10.72
N PRO A 141 10.55 1.48 -11.91
CA PRO A 141 10.54 2.52 -12.94
C PRO A 141 9.87 3.82 -12.45
N ALA A 142 10.32 4.96 -12.96
CA ALA A 142 9.78 6.27 -12.58
C ALA A 142 8.32 6.48 -13.00
N ASP A 143 7.89 5.80 -14.06
CA ASP A 143 6.54 5.79 -14.62
C ASP A 143 5.66 4.64 -14.10
N ALA A 144 6.13 3.89 -13.08
CA ALA A 144 5.32 2.87 -12.44
C ALA A 144 4.02 3.50 -11.90
N PRO A 145 2.84 2.95 -12.25
CA PRO A 145 1.58 3.54 -11.83
C PRO A 145 1.37 3.34 -10.32
N MET A 146 0.39 4.06 -9.79
CA MET A 146 0.00 3.92 -8.39
C MET A 146 -0.47 2.49 -8.09
N PRO A 147 -0.02 1.89 -6.97
CA PRO A 147 -0.50 0.58 -6.57
C PRO A 147 -1.96 0.67 -6.14
N THR A 148 -2.67 -0.44 -6.28
CA THR A 148 -4.06 -0.58 -5.88
C THR A 148 -4.23 -1.75 -4.90
N TRP A 149 -5.06 -1.54 -3.89
CA TRP A 149 -5.34 -2.51 -2.83
C TRP A 149 -6.85 -2.73 -2.64
N GLY A 150 -7.24 -3.96 -2.32
CA GLY A 150 -8.65 -4.35 -2.15
C GLY A 150 -8.89 -5.31 -0.98
N TRP A 151 -10.07 -5.91 -0.95
CA TRP A 151 -10.62 -6.74 0.14
C TRP A 151 -9.95 -8.11 0.39
N GLY A 152 -8.62 -8.21 0.32
CA GLY A 152 -7.87 -9.42 0.71
C GLY A 152 -6.78 -9.90 -0.25
N LYS A 153 -6.48 -9.15 -1.32
CA LYS A 153 -5.34 -9.42 -2.21
C LYS A 153 -4.78 -8.09 -2.74
N PRO A 154 -3.47 -8.01 -3.03
CA PRO A 154 -2.98 -7.15 -4.10
C PRO A 154 -3.90 -7.29 -5.31
N VAL A 155 -4.53 -6.22 -5.76
CA VAL A 155 -5.41 -6.28 -6.94
C VAL A 155 -4.65 -6.04 -8.24
N ASP A 156 -3.36 -5.69 -8.15
CA ASP A 156 -2.48 -5.49 -9.30
C ASP A 156 -1.13 -6.21 -9.21
N LEU A 157 -0.46 -6.28 -10.36
CA LEU A 157 0.86 -6.88 -10.52
C LEU A 157 1.96 -6.09 -9.82
N ILE A 158 1.74 -4.83 -9.41
CA ILE A 158 2.79 -3.99 -8.80
C ILE A 158 2.97 -4.39 -7.35
N CYS A 159 1.88 -4.41 -6.58
CA CYS A 159 1.90 -4.94 -5.22
C CYS A 159 2.40 -6.39 -5.20
N LEU A 160 2.03 -7.20 -6.21
CA LEU A 160 2.50 -8.59 -6.33
C LEU A 160 4.00 -8.67 -6.66
N ASN A 161 4.49 -7.90 -7.63
CA ASN A 161 5.89 -7.95 -8.06
C ASN A 161 6.84 -7.39 -7.00
N GLN A 162 6.44 -6.35 -6.26
CA GLN A 162 7.19 -5.87 -5.11
C GLN A 162 7.25 -6.91 -4.00
N ALA A 163 6.15 -7.60 -3.70
CA ALA A 163 6.14 -8.68 -2.72
C ALA A 163 7.07 -9.85 -3.11
N ILE A 164 7.10 -10.23 -4.39
CA ILE A 164 7.95 -11.32 -4.89
C ILE A 164 9.43 -10.87 -4.89
N SER A 165 9.74 -9.66 -5.36
CA SER A 165 11.13 -9.15 -5.41
C SER A 165 11.84 -9.13 -4.05
N LEU A 166 11.07 -9.01 -2.97
CA LEU A 166 11.59 -8.92 -1.60
C LEU A 166 11.67 -10.25 -0.86
N GLN A 167 10.98 -11.27 -1.36
CA GLN A 167 11.05 -12.64 -0.82
C GLN A 167 12.08 -13.50 -1.58
N TYR A 168 12.44 -13.10 -2.78
CA TYR A 168 13.21 -13.92 -3.71
C TYR A 168 14.37 -13.11 -4.31
N THR A 169 15.56 -13.67 -4.25
CA THR A 169 16.75 -13.13 -4.93
C THR A 169 16.50 -13.03 -6.45
N PRO A 170 17.26 -12.19 -7.19
CA PRO A 170 17.17 -12.14 -8.65
C PRO A 170 17.25 -13.51 -9.34
N ALA A 171 18.05 -14.44 -8.79
CA ALA A 171 18.14 -15.82 -9.27
C ALA A 171 16.85 -16.62 -9.03
N GLN A 172 16.22 -16.48 -7.86
CA GLN A 172 14.93 -17.11 -7.55
C GLN A 172 13.78 -16.51 -8.36
N LEU A 173 13.82 -15.19 -8.63
CA LEU A 173 12.87 -14.53 -9.52
C LEU A 173 12.97 -15.02 -10.96
N LEU A 174 14.20 -15.23 -11.46
CA LEU A 174 14.44 -15.80 -12.79
C LEU A 174 13.84 -17.21 -12.88
N HIS A 175 14.07 -18.02 -11.85
CA HIS A 175 13.56 -19.39 -11.77
C HIS A 175 12.03 -19.45 -11.73
N ILE A 176 11.37 -18.57 -10.96
CA ILE A 176 9.90 -18.48 -10.94
C ILE A 176 9.35 -18.03 -12.30
N ARG A 177 10.03 -17.10 -12.99
CA ARG A 177 9.64 -16.66 -14.34
C ARG A 177 9.78 -17.79 -15.37
N GLU A 178 10.86 -18.55 -15.32
CA GLU A 178 11.09 -19.72 -16.18
C GLU A 178 9.98 -20.77 -15.98
N ILE A 179 9.67 -21.13 -14.72
CA ILE A 179 8.57 -22.07 -14.41
C ILE A 179 7.23 -21.59 -14.95
N ARG A 180 6.93 -20.29 -14.86
CA ARG A 180 5.68 -19.70 -15.38
C ARG A 180 5.61 -19.74 -16.91
N THR A 181 6.76 -19.61 -17.58
CA THR A 181 6.86 -19.63 -19.04
C THR A 181 6.64 -21.05 -19.57
N ASP A 182 7.21 -22.05 -18.89
CA ASP A 182 6.99 -23.47 -19.18
C ASP A 182 5.55 -23.89 -18.92
N HIS A 183 4.92 -23.38 -17.85
CA HIS A 183 3.53 -23.72 -17.57
C HIS A 183 2.55 -23.14 -18.60
N ASN A 184 2.86 -21.98 -19.18
CA ASN A 184 2.05 -21.37 -20.25
C ASN A 184 2.26 -22.08 -21.60
N SER A 185 3.49 -22.53 -21.90
CA SER A 185 3.78 -23.33 -23.11
C SER A 185 3.14 -24.73 -23.06
N LEU A 186 3.02 -25.32 -21.86
CA LEU A 186 2.31 -26.58 -21.63
C LEU A 186 0.79 -26.45 -21.79
N ILE A 187 0.22 -25.27 -21.54
CA ILE A 187 -1.22 -25.01 -21.76
C ILE A 187 -1.49 -24.75 -23.26
N GLU A 188 -0.63 -23.98 -23.94
CA GLU A 188 -0.75 -23.73 -25.40
C GLU A 188 -0.53 -24.99 -26.24
N SER A 189 0.37 -25.90 -25.83
CA SER A 189 0.58 -27.18 -26.51
C SER A 189 -0.57 -28.17 -26.31
N ARG A 190 -1.30 -28.10 -25.18
CA ARG A 190 -2.51 -28.90 -24.94
C ARG A 190 -3.73 -28.36 -25.70
N GLY A 191 -3.81 -27.05 -25.92
CA GLY A 191 -4.88 -26.42 -26.71
C GLY A 191 -4.80 -26.66 -28.23
N LYS A 192 -3.68 -27.17 -28.74
CA LYS A 192 -3.50 -27.49 -30.18
C LYS A 192 -3.74 -28.96 -30.55
N VAL A 193 -4.03 -29.83 -29.58
CA VAL A 193 -4.25 -31.27 -29.84
C VAL A 193 -5.74 -31.61 -29.93
N GLU A 194 -6.65 -30.67 -29.65
CA GLU A 194 -8.12 -30.86 -29.71
C GLU A 194 -8.81 -30.02 -30.81
N SER A 195 -8.16 -29.78 -31.96
CA SER A 195 -8.80 -29.20 -33.15
C SER A 195 -8.75 -30.14 -34.36
#